data_AF-A0A7U6KSY1-F1
#
_entry.id   AF-A0A7U6KSY1-F1
#
_cell.length_a   1.000
_cell.length_b   1.000
_cell.length_c   1.000
_cell.angle_alpha   90.00
_cell.angle_beta   90.00
_cell.angle_gamma   90.00
#
_symmetry.space_group_name_H-M   'P 1'
#
loop_
_entity.id
_entity.type
_entity.pdbx_description
1 polymer ?
#
loop_
_entity_poly.entity_id
_entity_poly.type
_entity_poly.pdbx_seq_one_letter_code
_entity_poly.pdbx_strand_id
1 'polypeptide(L)'
;MTPIAYLSFNEQGYSKYCRDYKEYWQWVANRNETRYQSTIAHAKEYDAKNMMHTIRLLEMAYDIATTGKVIVERPNRDALLSIKAGQSEYNELLEQADHLSIQIATAFERSQLPDVPNEQAALSALVMVRDRLYASTD
;
A
#
# COMPACT_ATOMS: atom_id res chain seq x y z
N MET A 1 36.83 -48.72 13.86
CA MET A 1 37.50 -47.45 13.55
C MET A 1 36.86 -46.36 14.38
N THR A 2 37.65 -45.56 15.09
CA THR A 2 37.20 -44.42 15.88
C THR A 2 37.04 -43.20 14.96
N PRO A 3 35.91 -42.48 14.96
CA PRO A 3 35.75 -41.28 14.14
C PRO A 3 36.78 -40.22 14.55
N ILE A 4 37.46 -39.64 13.56
CA ILE A 4 38.54 -38.65 13.75
C ILE A 4 38.02 -37.21 13.86
N ALA A 5 36.75 -36.96 13.54
CA ALA A 5 36.08 -35.67 13.69
C ALA A 5 34.54 -35.78 13.62
N TYR A 6 33.86 -34.75 14.09
CA TYR A 6 32.41 -34.56 13.97
C TYR A 6 32.12 -33.19 13.35
N LEU A 7 31.34 -33.17 12.27
CA LEU A 7 30.86 -31.96 11.60
C LEU A 7 29.34 -31.91 11.71
N SER A 8 28.81 -30.81 12.23
CA SER A 8 27.38 -30.50 12.21
C SER A 8 27.21 -29.13 11.60
N PHE A 9 26.24 -28.98 10.71
CA PHE A 9 25.86 -27.70 10.13
C PHE A 9 24.35 -27.65 9.90
N ASN A 10 23.82 -26.43 9.90
CA ASN A 10 22.40 -26.19 9.65
C ASN A 10 22.17 -25.99 8.14
N GLU A 11 21.87 -27.08 7.44
CA GLU A 11 21.59 -27.09 5.99
C GLU A 11 20.45 -26.15 5.61
N GLN A 12 19.38 -26.12 6.42
CA GLN A 12 18.21 -25.27 6.18
C GLN A 12 18.57 -23.78 6.35
N GLY A 13 19.36 -23.46 7.38
CA GLY A 13 19.88 -22.12 7.63
C GLY A 13 20.78 -21.63 6.51
N TYR A 14 21.69 -22.48 6.03
CA TYR A 14 22.56 -22.17 4.89
C TYR A 14 21.76 -21.92 3.62
N SER A 15 20.80 -22.78 3.31
CA SER A 15 19.94 -22.64 2.13
C SER A 15 19.07 -21.38 2.20
N LYS A 16 18.55 -21.03 3.39
CA LYS A 16 17.83 -19.77 3.60
C LYS A 16 18.74 -18.57 3.35
N TYR A 17 19.93 -18.57 3.94
CA TYR A 17 20.91 -17.50 3.76
C TYR A 17 21.25 -17.26 2.29
N CYS A 18 21.50 -18.32 1.51
CA CYS A 18 21.80 -18.18 0.08
C CYS A 18 20.64 -17.56 -0.71
N ARG A 19 19.39 -17.88 -0.37
CA ARG A 19 18.20 -17.26 -0.98
C ARG A 19 18.10 -15.79 -0.59
N ASP A 20 18.12 -15.49 0.70
CA ASP A 20 18.02 -14.12 1.22
C ASP A 20 19.12 -13.22 0.61
N TYR A 21 20.35 -13.73 0.51
CA TYR A 21 21.47 -13.02 -0.10
C TYR A 21 21.23 -12.72 -1.58
N LYS A 22 20.78 -13.72 -2.35
CA LYS A 22 20.47 -13.53 -3.77
C LYS A 22 19.34 -12.53 -3.97
N GLU A 23 18.28 -12.64 -3.19
CA GLU A 23 17.13 -11.73 -3.21
C GLU A 23 17.57 -10.29 -2.86
N TYR A 24 18.42 -10.12 -1.85
CA TYR A 24 18.96 -8.82 -1.48
C TYR A 24 19.75 -8.19 -2.64
N TRP A 25 20.69 -8.92 -3.25
CA TRP A 25 21.49 -8.37 -4.35
C TRP A 25 20.68 -8.13 -5.62
N GLN A 26 19.68 -8.97 -5.87
CA GLN A 26 18.74 -8.76 -6.96
C GLN A 26 17.88 -7.52 -6.71
N TRP A 27 17.47 -7.26 -5.47
CA TRP A 27 16.85 -6.00 -5.09
C TRP A 27 17.81 -4.82 -5.25
N VAL A 28 19.07 -4.92 -4.80
CA VAL A 28 20.08 -3.85 -4.98
C VAL A 28 20.26 -3.50 -6.45
N ALA A 29 20.33 -4.50 -7.34
CA ALA A 29 20.49 -4.27 -8.77
C ALA A 29 19.27 -3.61 -9.42
N ASN A 30 18.06 -3.87 -8.91
CA ASN A 30 16.80 -3.40 -9.52
C ASN A 30 16.13 -2.24 -8.76
N ARG A 31 16.69 -1.81 -7.63
CA ARG A 31 16.07 -0.76 -6.79
C ARG A 31 16.11 0.59 -7.51
N ASN A 32 15.12 1.42 -7.19
CA ASN A 32 15.16 2.83 -7.55
C ASN A 32 16.07 3.57 -6.54
N GLU A 33 17.27 3.92 -6.98
CA GLU A 33 18.29 4.54 -6.12
C GLU A 33 17.81 5.87 -5.52
N THR A 34 17.12 6.72 -6.30
CA THR A 34 16.57 7.99 -5.81
C THR A 34 15.56 7.78 -4.67
N ARG A 35 14.71 6.75 -4.78
CA ARG A 35 13.75 6.38 -3.73
C ARG A 35 14.47 5.85 -2.48
N TYR A 36 15.48 5.00 -2.67
CA TYR A 36 16.27 4.45 -1.57
C TYR A 36 17.01 5.55 -0.79
N GLN A 37 17.65 6.48 -1.49
CA GLN A 37 18.32 7.62 -0.87
C GLN A 37 17.35 8.51 -0.06
N SER A 38 16.11 8.69 -0.54
CA SER A 38 15.07 9.38 0.22
C SER A 38 14.77 8.66 1.54
N THR A 39 14.57 7.33 1.51
CA THR A 39 14.30 6.54 2.73
C THR A 39 15.46 6.62 3.73
N ILE A 40 16.71 6.53 3.26
CA ILE A 40 17.90 6.67 4.11
C ILE A 40 18.01 8.09 4.69
N ALA A 41 17.76 9.13 3.88
CA ALA A 41 17.82 10.52 4.31
C ALA A 41 16.78 10.88 5.37
N HIS A 42 15.64 10.19 5.38
CA HIS A 42 14.60 10.37 6.40
C HIS A 42 14.93 9.66 7.72
N ALA A 43 16.03 8.91 7.81
CA ALA A 43 16.44 8.11 8.98
C ALA A 43 15.34 7.18 9.53
N LYS A 44 14.35 6.87 8.69
CA LYS A 44 13.13 6.14 9.04
C LYS A 44 13.14 4.82 8.29
N GLU A 45 12.94 3.72 9.00
CA GLU A 45 12.97 2.35 8.45
C GLU A 45 11.73 1.99 7.60
N TYR A 46 10.98 2.99 7.11
CA TYR A 46 9.73 2.76 6.38
C TYR A 46 9.63 3.62 5.11
N ASP A 47 8.83 3.15 4.16
CA ASP A 47 8.60 3.86 2.90
C ASP A 47 7.50 4.94 3.06
N ALA A 48 7.92 6.19 3.23
CA ALA A 48 7.04 7.34 3.44
C ALA A 48 6.01 7.56 2.31
N LYS A 49 6.37 7.24 1.06
CA LYS A 49 5.45 7.32 -0.09
C LYS A 49 4.31 6.32 0.05
N ASN A 50 4.64 5.07 0.35
CA ASN A 50 3.65 4.01 0.55
C ASN A 50 2.77 4.35 1.75
N MET A 51 3.34 4.87 2.83
CA MET A 51 2.56 5.24 4.01
C MET A 51 1.56 6.37 3.71
N MET A 52 1.97 7.40 2.98
CA MET A 52 1.05 8.43 2.48
C MET A 52 -0.09 7.82 1.66
N HIS A 53 0.21 6.87 0.76
CA HIS A 53 -0.81 6.20 -0.04
C HIS A 53 -1.78 5.38 0.82
N THR A 54 -1.27 4.67 1.83
CA THR A 54 -2.08 3.91 2.78
C THR A 54 -3.08 4.82 3.49
N ILE A 55 -2.60 5.90 4.14
CA ILE A 55 -3.47 6.85 4.83
C ILE A 55 -4.50 7.44 3.88
N ARG A 56 -4.08 7.88 2.69
CA ARG A 56 -5.00 8.44 1.68
C ARG A 56 -6.13 7.47 1.30
N LEU A 57 -5.80 6.20 1.09
CA LEU A 57 -6.79 5.18 0.69
C LEU A 57 -7.75 4.86 1.84
N LEU A 58 -7.26 4.82 3.07
CA LEU A 58 -8.09 4.62 4.26
C LEU A 58 -9.07 5.79 4.47
N GLU A 59 -8.59 7.03 4.36
CA GLU A 59 -9.47 8.20 4.43
C GLU A 59 -10.52 8.19 3.31
N MET A 60 -10.14 7.80 2.08
CA MET A 60 -11.09 7.65 0.98
C MET A 60 -12.13 6.55 1.25
N ALA A 61 -11.73 5.42 1.82
CA ALA A 61 -12.66 4.36 2.21
C ALA A 61 -13.66 4.86 3.27
N TYR A 62 -13.19 5.65 4.22
CA TYR A 62 -14.05 6.31 5.21
C TYR A 62 -15.03 7.30 4.56
N ASP A 63 -14.57 8.11 3.60
CA ASP A 63 -15.44 9.03 2.84
C ASP A 63 -16.52 8.28 2.05
N ILE A 64 -16.16 7.14 1.43
CA ILE A 64 -17.11 6.29 0.71
C ILE A 64 -18.16 5.74 1.67
N ALA A 65 -17.74 5.19 2.81
CA ALA A 65 -18.65 4.60 3.78
C ALA A 65 -19.66 5.61 4.34
N THR A 66 -19.21 6.85 4.57
CA THR A 66 -20.00 7.91 5.23
C THR A 66 -20.80 8.79 4.27
N THR A 67 -20.29 9.05 3.07
CA THR A 67 -20.91 9.98 2.10
C THR A 67 -21.39 9.31 0.82
N GLY A 68 -21.00 8.06 0.58
CA GLY A 68 -21.25 7.35 -0.68
C GLY A 68 -20.46 7.90 -1.88
N LYS A 69 -19.47 8.77 -1.65
CA LYS A 69 -18.71 9.44 -2.73
C LYS A 69 -17.25 9.03 -2.73
N VAL A 70 -16.69 8.89 -3.92
CA VAL A 70 -15.25 8.71 -4.14
C VAL A 70 -14.60 10.09 -4.28
N ILE A 71 -13.95 10.57 -3.20
CA ILE A 71 -13.28 11.87 -3.19
C ILE A 71 -11.80 11.69 -3.59
N VAL A 72 -11.53 11.80 -4.90
CA VAL A 72 -10.19 11.61 -5.47
C VAL A 72 -9.28 12.80 -5.18
N GLU A 73 -9.79 14.03 -5.35
CA GLU A 73 -9.07 15.24 -4.99
C GLU A 73 -9.15 15.45 -3.48
N ARG A 74 -8.03 15.23 -2.80
CA ARG A 74 -7.98 15.19 -1.33
C ARG A 74 -7.94 16.60 -0.76
N PRO A 75 -8.86 16.96 0.16
CA PRO A 75 -8.84 18.28 0.80
C PRO A 75 -7.62 18.49 1.72
N ASN A 76 -7.04 17.41 2.24
CA ASN A 76 -5.89 17.39 3.13
C ASN A 76 -4.55 17.16 2.39
N ARG A 77 -4.43 17.68 1.16
CA ARG A 77 -3.25 17.49 0.29
C ARG A 77 -1.92 17.76 1.00
N ASP A 78 -1.82 18.85 1.75
CA ASP A 78 -0.56 19.26 2.37
C ASP A 78 -0.14 18.32 3.50
N ALA A 79 -1.09 17.78 4.27
CA ALA A 79 -0.82 16.74 5.27
C ALA A 79 -0.28 15.47 4.60
N LEU A 80 -0.88 15.02 3.50
CA LEU A 80 -0.39 13.86 2.74
C LEU A 80 1.02 14.09 2.19
N LEU A 81 1.33 15.29 1.71
CA LEU A 81 2.67 15.62 1.23
C LEU A 81 3.70 15.69 2.36
N SER A 82 3.31 16.14 3.55
CA SER A 82 4.14 16.10 4.76
C SER A 82 4.53 14.66 5.13
N ILE A 83 3.57 13.73 5.10
CA ILE A 83 3.83 12.29 5.29
C ILE A 83 4.80 11.78 4.23
N LYS A 84 4.55 12.09 2.96
CA LYS A 84 5.42 11.67 1.84
C LYS A 84 6.85 12.22 1.98
N ALA A 85 7.00 13.39 2.58
CA ALA A 85 8.29 14.01 2.87
C ALA A 85 8.97 13.46 4.14
N GLY A 86 8.41 12.41 4.77
CA GLY A 86 8.99 11.74 5.92
C GLY A 86 8.90 12.54 7.23
N GLN A 87 8.00 13.52 7.31
CA GLN A 87 7.90 14.41 8.47
C GLN A 87 7.18 13.80 9.67
N SER A 88 6.41 12.73 9.48
CA SER A 88 5.68 12.02 10.56
C SER A 88 6.44 10.78 11.04
N GLU A 89 6.30 10.39 12.31
CA GLU A 89 6.95 9.18 12.81
C GLU A 89 6.21 7.91 12.38
N TYR A 90 6.93 6.79 12.29
CA TYR A 90 6.33 5.52 11.84
C TYR A 90 5.17 5.08 12.73
N ASN A 91 5.38 5.12 14.05
CA ASN A 91 4.38 4.66 15.03
C ASN A 91 3.12 5.54 14.99
N GLU A 92 3.27 6.85 14.79
CA GLU A 92 2.14 7.77 14.65
C GLU A 92 1.27 7.42 13.43
N LEU A 93 1.92 7.11 12.30
CA LEU A 93 1.22 6.72 11.08
C LEU A 93 0.56 5.35 11.20
N LEU A 94 1.16 4.43 11.96
CA LEU A 94 0.60 3.12 12.25
C LEU A 94 -0.67 3.25 13.10
N GLU A 95 -0.61 4.02 14.19
CA GLU A 95 -1.76 4.31 15.05
C GLU A 95 -2.89 4.99 14.27
N GLN A 96 -2.55 5.93 13.38
CA GLN A 96 -3.53 6.58 12.51
C GLN A 96 -4.21 5.58 11.56
N ALA A 97 -3.45 4.66 10.96
CA ALA A 97 -3.99 3.64 10.06
C ALA A 97 -4.91 2.65 10.79
N ASP A 98 -4.54 2.24 12.00
CA ASP A 98 -5.36 1.35 12.84
C ASP A 98 -6.67 2.03 13.25
N HIS A 99 -6.60 3.29 13.68
CA HIS A 99 -7.79 4.07 14.02
C HIS A 99 -8.73 4.24 12.81
N LEU A 100 -8.20 4.60 11.64
CA LEU A 100 -8.99 4.68 10.41
C LEU A 100 -9.63 3.34 10.07
N SER A 101 -8.91 2.22 10.21
CA SER A 101 -9.45 0.89 9.93
C SER A 101 -10.67 0.56 10.80
N ILE A 102 -10.61 0.89 12.10
CA ILE A 102 -11.74 0.74 13.02
C ILE A 102 -12.91 1.64 12.60
N GLN A 103 -12.64 2.92 12.29
CA GLN A 103 -13.66 3.85 11.86
C GLN A 103 -14.36 3.43 10.57
N ILE A 104 -13.60 2.89 9.61
CA ILE A 104 -14.12 2.37 8.34
C ILE A 104 -15.07 1.21 8.60
N ALA A 105 -14.67 0.23 9.42
CA ALA A 105 -15.53 -0.90 9.78
C ALA A 105 -16.86 -0.41 10.39
N THR A 106 -16.81 0.46 11.40
CA THR A 106 -18.02 1.02 12.02
C THR A 106 -18.85 1.86 11.06
N ALA A 107 -18.23 2.60 10.13
CA ALA A 107 -18.94 3.41 9.14
C ALA A 107 -19.69 2.53 8.13
N PHE A 108 -19.09 1.41 7.69
CA PHE A 108 -19.75 0.49 6.77
C PHE A 108 -20.94 -0.24 7.40
N GLU A 109 -20.89 -0.58 8.70
CA GLU A 109 -22.05 -1.13 9.43
C GLU A 109 -23.29 -0.21 9.40
N ARG A 110 -23.08 1.10 9.25
CA ARG A 110 -24.13 2.13 9.22
C ARG A 110 -24.37 2.71 7.84
N SER A 111 -23.63 2.23 6.83
CA SER A 111 -23.69 2.78 5.49
C SER A 111 -25.00 2.40 4.81
N GLN A 112 -25.46 3.26 3.92
CA GLN A 112 -26.61 2.97 3.05
C GLN A 112 -26.19 2.33 1.72
N LEU A 113 -24.89 2.07 1.55
CA LEU A 113 -24.38 1.37 0.38
C LEU A 113 -24.87 -0.08 0.37
N PRO A 114 -25.24 -0.63 -0.80
CA PRO A 114 -25.63 -2.02 -0.91
C PRO A 114 -24.42 -2.94 -0.71
N ASP A 115 -24.66 -4.16 -0.19
CA ASP A 115 -23.62 -5.18 -0.01
C ASP A 115 -22.95 -5.58 -1.34
N VAL A 116 -23.70 -5.48 -2.45
CA VAL A 116 -23.23 -5.79 -3.79
C VAL A 116 -23.54 -4.64 -4.77
N PRO A 117 -22.63 -4.34 -5.71
CA PRO A 117 -22.88 -3.35 -6.74
C PRO A 117 -23.97 -3.81 -7.71
N ASN A 118 -24.69 -2.86 -8.31
CA ASN A 118 -25.61 -3.17 -9.40
C ASN A 118 -24.81 -3.48 -10.68
N GLU A 119 -24.62 -4.77 -10.96
CA GLU A 119 -23.84 -5.25 -12.10
C GLU A 119 -24.37 -4.74 -13.45
N GLN A 120 -25.68 -4.72 -13.63
CA GLN A 120 -26.30 -4.27 -14.88
C GLN A 120 -26.06 -2.78 -15.13
N ALA A 121 -26.13 -1.96 -14.08
CA ALA A 121 -25.82 -0.53 -14.16
C ALA A 121 -24.32 -0.31 -14.45
N ALA A 122 -23.44 -1.07 -13.80
CA ALA A 122 -21.99 -1.00 -14.04
C ALA A 122 -21.63 -1.37 -15.48
N LEU A 123 -22.22 -2.45 -16.02
CA LEU A 123 -22.03 -2.88 -17.40
C LEU A 123 -22.54 -1.82 -18.39
N SER A 124 -23.72 -1.27 -18.15
CA SER A 124 -24.29 -0.21 -18.99
C SER A 124 -23.41 1.05 -19.00
N ALA A 125 -22.88 1.44 -17.83
CA ALA A 125 -21.92 2.55 -17.73
C ALA A 125 -20.62 2.27 -18.48
N LEU A 126 -20.08 1.04 -18.40
CA LEU A 126 -18.88 0.62 -19.12
C LEU A 126 -19.08 0.72 -20.64
N VAL A 127 -20.20 0.20 -21.17
CA VAL A 127 -20.53 0.30 -22.60
C VAL A 127 -20.60 1.76 -23.03
N MET A 128 -21.33 2.59 -22.29
CA MET A 128 -21.44 4.03 -22.57
C MET A 128 -20.08 4.74 -22.61
N VAL A 129 -19.17 4.42 -21.68
CA VAL A 129 -17.82 5.00 -21.67
C VAL A 129 -17.04 4.57 -22.92
N ARG A 130 -17.13 3.30 -23.32
CA ARG A 130 -16.44 2.78 -24.52
C ARG A 130 -17.00 3.38 -25.79
N ASP A 131 -18.32 3.47 -25.92
CA ASP A 131 -18.97 4.09 -27.09
C ASP A 131 -18.50 5.53 -27.28
N ARG A 132 -18.44 6.32 -26.21
CA ARG A 132 -17.92 7.69 -26.25
C ARG A 132 -16.45 7.75 -26.67
N LEU A 133 -15.63 6.86 -26.10
CA LEU A 133 -14.19 6.82 -26.39
C LEU A 133 -13.91 6.46 -27.86
N TYR A 134 -14.71 5.55 -28.44
CA TYR A 134 -14.52 5.12 -29.82
C TYR A 134 -15.25 6.00 -30.84
N ALA A 135 -16.36 6.64 -30.48
CA ALA A 135 -17.06 7.62 -31.32
C ALA A 135 -16.26 8.91 -31.52
N SER A 136 -15.28 9.21 -30.66
CA SER A 136 -14.37 10.35 -30.80
C SER A 136 -13.13 10.07 -31.67
N THR A 137 -13.15 9.02 -32.49
CA THR A 137 -12.02 8.60 -33.35
C THR A 137 -12.22 8.96 -34.82
N ASP A 138 -12.83 10.12 -35.09
CA ASP A 138 -12.80 10.79 -36.41
C ASP A 138 -11.77 11.93 -36.39
#